data_AF-A0A358MBU7-F1
#
_entry.id   AF-A0A358MBU7-F1
#
_cell.length_a   1.000
_cell.length_b   1.000
_cell.length_c   1.000
_cell.angle_alpha   90.00
_cell.angle_beta   90.00
_cell.angle_gamma   90.00
#
_symmetry.space_group_name_H-M   'P 1'
#
loop_
_entity.id
_entity.type
_entity.pdbx_description
1 polymer ?
#
loop_
_entity_poly.entity_id
_entity_poly.type
_entity_poly.pdbx_seq_one_letter_code
_entity_poly.pdbx_strand_id
1 'polypeptide(L)'
;MEVNSKNVLSGQDNIQLVAAQKVMSAEEFAEKCIAVASNYNTVYMSGVFGWPVTQYTIDRKLRANPSWYTAERVDYFTKLIGEDYFGFDCVCFVKAILWGWDGNPENIYGGAKYESNGVPDIDEGQMLNVCVDVSENFENIVVGQYLWTPGHCGIYVGKGLAAECTTRWKNGVQLTALANIPDQWGNSGYPARKWTKCGFLPYVSYTTGEGGGSSDSDLSVLNLQYIYINQALQRGDRGIEVQKLQLRIARLSQALEDEVKAHSWKNGVPDGSFG
;
A
#
# COMPACT_ATOMS: atom_id res chain seq x y z
N MET A 1 35.89 31.74 37.13
CA MET A 1 35.67 31.97 35.68
C MET A 1 34.97 30.74 35.15
N GLU A 2 33.64 30.79 35.12
CA GLU A 2 32.82 29.76 34.47
C GLU A 2 32.95 29.92 32.96
N VAL A 3 33.30 28.84 32.27
CA VAL A 3 33.19 28.76 30.82
C VAL A 3 31.91 27.98 30.51
N ASN A 4 31.02 28.68 29.84
CA ASN A 4 29.63 28.38 29.56
C ASN A 4 29.52 27.23 28.55
N SER A 5 29.16 26.04 28.99
CA SER A 5 28.87 24.88 28.13
C SER A 5 27.44 24.98 27.57
N LYS A 6 27.23 25.84 26.58
CA LYS A 6 26.04 25.84 25.71
C LYS A 6 26.48 25.58 24.28
N ASN A 7 26.40 24.31 23.86
CA ASN A 7 26.12 23.80 22.51
C ASN A 7 26.69 22.40 22.35
N VAL A 8 26.00 21.41 22.93
CA VAL A 8 25.93 20.09 22.31
C VAL A 8 24.45 19.76 22.26
N LEU A 9 23.91 19.87 21.05
CA LEU A 9 22.53 19.56 20.71
C LEU A 9 22.23 18.13 21.16
N SER A 10 21.32 17.99 22.12
CA SER A 10 20.74 16.72 22.50
C SER A 10 19.95 16.18 21.31
N GLY A 11 20.54 15.22 20.58
CA GLY A 11 19.95 14.50 19.46
C GLY A 11 18.82 13.56 19.89
N GLN A 12 17.80 14.12 20.52
CA GLN A 12 16.45 13.58 20.62
C GLN A 12 15.56 14.37 19.66
N ASP A 13 15.95 14.42 18.39
CA ASP A 13 14.97 14.72 17.35
C ASP A 13 14.07 13.50 17.26
N ASN A 14 12.83 13.71 17.70
CA ASN A 14 11.70 12.81 17.64
C ASN A 14 11.59 12.10 16.28
N ILE A 15 12.26 10.96 16.12
CA ILE A 15 11.80 9.95 15.17
C ILE A 15 10.67 9.21 15.88
N GLN A 16 9.45 9.77 15.84
CA GLN A 16 8.26 8.97 16.03
C GLN A 16 8.18 7.97 14.87
N LEU A 17 8.80 6.80 15.07
CA LEU A 17 8.59 5.61 14.25
C LEU A 17 7.18 5.10 14.51
N VAL A 18 6.21 5.62 13.76
CA VAL A 18 4.90 5.00 13.66
C VAL A 18 5.13 3.68 12.94
N ALA A 19 4.84 2.54 13.57
CA ALA A 19 4.58 1.33 12.81
C ALA A 19 3.55 1.71 11.73
N ALA A 20 3.78 1.33 10.46
CA ALA A 20 2.82 1.66 9.39
C ALA A 20 1.45 1.18 9.87
N GLN A 21 0.57 2.15 10.15
CA GLN A 21 -0.71 1.86 10.75
C GLN A 21 -1.45 0.94 9.79
N LYS A 22 -1.83 -0.25 10.26
CA LYS A 22 -2.70 -1.12 9.48
C LYS A 22 -4.06 -0.44 9.39
N VAL A 23 -4.44 -0.05 8.19
CA VAL A 23 -5.60 0.81 7.94
C VAL A 23 -6.85 -0.04 7.72
N MET A 24 -6.70 -1.22 7.12
CA MET A 24 -7.78 -2.15 6.78
C MET A 24 -7.23 -3.56 6.56
N SER A 25 -8.11 -4.57 6.52
CA SER A 25 -7.73 -5.92 6.08
C SER A 25 -7.58 -6.01 4.56
N ALA A 26 -6.94 -7.08 4.09
CA ALA A 26 -6.78 -7.38 2.67
C ALA A 26 -8.12 -7.60 1.97
N GLU A 27 -9.06 -8.24 2.66
CA GLU A 27 -10.42 -8.50 2.19
C GLU A 27 -11.20 -7.20 2.06
N GLU A 28 -11.19 -6.35 3.10
CA GLU A 28 -11.82 -5.02 3.05
C GLU A 28 -11.21 -4.17 1.92
N PHE A 29 -9.89 -4.24 1.75
CA PHE A 29 -9.21 -3.50 0.70
C PHE A 29 -9.63 -3.97 -0.70
N ALA A 30 -9.71 -5.29 -0.91
CA ALA A 30 -10.18 -5.87 -2.17
C ALA A 30 -11.65 -5.56 -2.44
N GLU A 31 -12.51 -5.61 -1.42
CA GLU A 31 -13.92 -5.23 -1.53
C GLU A 31 -14.08 -3.77 -1.95
N LYS A 32 -13.33 -2.85 -1.34
CA LYS A 32 -13.31 -1.44 -1.74
C LYS A 32 -12.82 -1.27 -3.18
N CYS A 33 -11.74 -1.97 -3.57
CA CYS A 33 -11.24 -1.95 -4.95
C CYS A 33 -12.33 -2.39 -5.96
N ILE A 34 -13.03 -3.49 -5.66
CA ILE A 34 -14.12 -4.01 -6.50
C ILE A 34 -15.29 -3.02 -6.55
N ALA A 35 -15.65 -2.43 -5.41
CA ALA A 35 -16.73 -1.45 -5.33
C ALA A 35 -16.44 -0.23 -6.21
N VAL A 36 -15.22 0.34 -6.16
CA VAL A 36 -14.82 1.44 -7.05
C VAL A 36 -14.93 1.03 -8.52
N ALA A 37 -14.48 -0.17 -8.87
CA ALA A 37 -14.50 -0.66 -10.25
C ALA A 37 -15.91 -0.95 -10.80
N SER A 38 -16.90 -1.17 -9.93
CA SER A 38 -18.22 -1.71 -10.30
C SER A 38 -19.37 -0.75 -10.05
N ASN A 39 -19.26 0.12 -9.05
CA ASN A 39 -20.37 0.92 -8.53
C ASN A 39 -20.21 2.42 -8.79
N TYR A 40 -19.04 2.87 -9.27
CA TYR A 40 -18.76 4.29 -9.49
C TYR A 40 -18.38 4.55 -10.94
N ASN A 41 -18.85 5.69 -11.46
CA ASN A 41 -18.34 6.23 -12.71
C ASN A 41 -16.93 6.75 -12.44
N THR A 42 -15.92 6.14 -13.07
CA THR A 42 -14.53 6.53 -12.90
C THR A 42 -13.86 6.83 -14.22
N VAL A 43 -12.88 7.74 -14.20
CA VAL A 43 -12.11 8.11 -15.38
C VAL A 43 -10.62 8.21 -15.05
N TYR A 44 -9.76 7.80 -15.99
CA TYR A 44 -8.32 7.99 -15.81
C TYR A 44 -7.94 9.47 -15.94
N MET A 45 -7.45 10.07 -14.85
CA MET A 45 -6.94 11.44 -14.77
C MET A 45 -5.61 11.46 -14.01
N SER A 46 -4.53 11.85 -14.69
CA SER A 46 -3.19 11.86 -14.08
C SER A 46 -3.11 12.78 -12.86
N GLY A 47 -2.62 12.22 -11.75
CA GLY A 47 -2.40 12.91 -10.48
C GLY A 47 -3.68 13.15 -9.68
N VAL A 48 -4.79 12.51 -9.99
CA VAL A 48 -6.06 12.64 -9.24
C VAL A 48 -6.28 11.37 -8.42
N PHE A 49 -6.72 11.51 -7.16
CA PHE A 49 -6.95 10.41 -6.21
C PHE A 49 -8.42 10.30 -5.78
N GLY A 50 -9.33 10.23 -6.76
CA GLY A 50 -10.76 10.06 -6.51
C GLY A 50 -11.50 11.38 -6.37
N TRP A 51 -11.06 12.41 -7.07
CA TRP A 51 -11.72 13.72 -7.04
C TRP A 51 -12.91 13.72 -8.00
N PRO A 52 -14.03 14.36 -7.65
CA PRO A 52 -15.12 14.61 -8.59
C PRO A 52 -14.61 15.36 -9.84
N VAL A 53 -15.08 14.94 -11.01
CA VAL A 53 -14.75 15.61 -12.28
C VAL A 53 -15.58 16.88 -12.40
N THR A 54 -14.93 18.00 -12.08
CA THR A 54 -15.51 19.34 -12.14
C THR A 54 -14.61 20.25 -12.96
N GLN A 55 -15.12 21.41 -13.38
CA GLN A 55 -14.31 22.44 -14.02
C GLN A 55 -13.10 22.83 -13.15
N TYR A 56 -13.30 22.94 -11.83
CA TYR A 56 -12.23 23.23 -10.88
C TYR A 56 -11.12 22.17 -10.93
N THR A 57 -11.47 20.88 -10.90
CA THR A 57 -10.51 19.76 -10.96
C THR A 57 -9.71 19.80 -12.26
N ILE A 58 -10.39 19.99 -13.38
CA ILE A 58 -9.77 20.05 -14.72
C ILE A 58 -8.80 21.24 -14.81
N ASP A 59 -9.24 22.44 -14.45
CA ASP A 59 -8.40 23.65 -14.52
C ASP A 59 -7.18 23.54 -13.62
N ARG A 60 -7.36 22.97 -12.41
CA ARG A 60 -6.27 22.77 -11.47
C ARG A 60 -5.21 21.82 -12.03
N LYS A 61 -5.63 20.72 -12.66
CA LYS A 61 -4.70 19.73 -13.20
C LYS A 61 -4.07 20.16 -14.52
N LEU A 62 -4.81 20.88 -15.37
CA LEU A 62 -4.26 21.53 -16.56
C LEU A 62 -3.13 22.49 -16.21
N ARG A 63 -3.29 23.32 -15.17
CA ARG A 63 -2.22 24.22 -14.70
C ARG A 63 -1.01 23.46 -14.16
N ALA A 64 -1.23 22.33 -13.49
CA ALA A 64 -0.16 21.56 -12.86
C ALA A 64 0.63 20.70 -13.86
N ASN A 65 -0.02 20.15 -14.88
CA ASN A 65 0.60 19.25 -15.85
C ASN A 65 0.00 19.44 -17.27
N PRO A 66 0.28 20.58 -17.93
CA PRO A 66 -0.35 20.92 -19.20
C PRO A 66 0.02 19.95 -20.34
N SER A 67 1.17 19.28 -20.27
CA SER A 67 1.60 18.33 -21.30
C SER A 67 0.76 17.05 -21.31
N TRP A 68 0.29 16.60 -20.14
CA TRP A 68 -0.62 15.46 -20.05
C TRP A 68 -2.06 15.87 -20.36
N TYR A 69 -2.52 16.99 -19.79
CA TYR A 69 -3.86 17.55 -19.97
C TYR A 69 -3.96 18.33 -21.30
N THR A 70 -3.83 17.62 -22.41
CA THR A 70 -4.02 18.17 -23.76
C THR A 70 -5.45 18.69 -23.96
N ALA A 71 -5.65 19.57 -24.95
CA ALA A 71 -6.97 20.09 -25.29
C ALA A 71 -8.01 18.97 -25.50
N GLU A 72 -7.63 17.89 -26.19
CA GLU A 72 -8.49 16.72 -26.40
C GLU A 72 -8.92 16.04 -25.10
N ARG A 73 -8.01 15.91 -24.12
CA ARG A 73 -8.33 15.34 -22.81
C ARG A 73 -9.19 16.29 -21.99
N VAL A 74 -8.91 17.59 -22.02
CA VAL A 74 -9.72 18.61 -21.36
C VAL A 74 -11.15 18.60 -21.92
N ASP A 75 -11.32 18.56 -23.24
CA ASP A 75 -12.63 18.47 -23.89
C ASP A 75 -13.36 17.18 -23.50
N TYR A 76 -12.64 16.06 -23.40
CA TYR A 76 -13.20 14.80 -22.94
C TYR A 76 -13.69 14.88 -21.48
N PHE A 77 -12.87 15.37 -20.55
CA PHE A 77 -13.26 15.51 -19.14
C PHE A 77 -14.40 16.52 -18.95
N THR A 78 -14.43 17.58 -19.75
CA THR A 78 -15.49 18.59 -19.70
C THR A 78 -16.88 17.98 -19.99
N LYS A 79 -16.95 16.96 -20.84
CA LYS A 79 -18.20 16.22 -21.13
C LYS A 79 -18.67 15.31 -19.99
N LEU A 80 -17.81 15.05 -19.00
CA LEU A 80 -18.13 14.21 -17.83
C LEU A 80 -18.60 15.04 -16.63
N ILE A 81 -18.56 16.37 -16.73
CA ILE A 81 -19.03 17.27 -15.66
C ILE A 81 -20.53 17.06 -15.47
N GLY A 82 -20.94 16.77 -14.24
CA GLY A 82 -22.34 16.53 -13.88
C GLY A 82 -22.82 15.08 -14.04
N GLU A 83 -21.94 14.17 -14.46
CA GLU A 83 -22.25 12.73 -14.67
C GLU A 83 -21.71 11.84 -13.52
N ASP A 84 -21.47 12.43 -12.35
CA ASP A 84 -20.97 11.76 -11.14
C ASP A 84 -19.66 10.96 -11.32
N TYR A 85 -18.77 11.44 -12.20
CA TYR A 85 -17.47 10.83 -12.42
C TYR A 85 -16.45 11.20 -11.34
N PHE A 86 -15.62 10.22 -10.95
CA PHE A 86 -14.43 10.39 -10.14
C PHE A 86 -13.15 10.12 -10.94
N GLY A 87 -12.19 11.03 -10.85
CA GLY A 87 -10.89 10.91 -11.52
C GLY A 87 -9.88 10.13 -10.68
N PHE A 88 -9.19 9.17 -11.28
CA PHE A 88 -8.08 8.43 -10.66
C PHE A 88 -6.90 8.25 -11.63
N ASP A 89 -5.67 8.14 -11.15
CA ASP A 89 -4.62 7.40 -11.87
C ASP A 89 -4.32 6.05 -11.18
N CYS A 90 -3.36 5.28 -11.69
CA CYS A 90 -3.11 3.92 -11.19
C CYS A 90 -2.74 3.88 -9.71
N VAL A 91 -1.71 4.63 -9.28
CA VAL A 91 -1.24 4.61 -7.88
C VAL A 91 -2.12 5.49 -7.00
N CYS A 92 -2.69 6.57 -7.54
CA CYS A 92 -3.63 7.41 -6.82
C CYS A 92 -4.94 6.67 -6.50
N PHE A 93 -5.38 5.71 -7.33
CA PHE A 93 -6.46 4.79 -6.99
C PHE A 93 -6.15 3.98 -5.73
N VAL A 94 -4.97 3.36 -5.67
CA VAL A 94 -4.50 2.59 -4.50
C VAL A 94 -4.41 3.50 -3.27
N LYS A 95 -3.75 4.64 -3.39
CA LYS A 95 -3.58 5.61 -2.29
C LYS A 95 -4.91 6.18 -1.82
N ALA A 96 -5.85 6.51 -2.71
CA ALA A 96 -7.15 7.05 -2.33
C ALA A 96 -7.89 6.13 -1.36
N ILE A 97 -7.97 4.84 -1.68
CA ILE A 97 -8.63 3.86 -0.80
C ILE A 97 -7.91 3.78 0.55
N LEU A 98 -6.58 3.71 0.55
CA LEU A 98 -5.78 3.71 1.78
C LEU A 98 -5.90 5.02 2.57
N TRP A 99 -6.20 6.13 1.91
CA TRP A 99 -6.48 7.45 2.49
C TRP A 99 -7.95 7.65 2.91
N GLY A 100 -8.74 6.58 2.90
CA GLY A 100 -10.12 6.60 3.39
C GLY A 100 -11.15 7.15 2.41
N TRP A 101 -10.89 7.05 1.10
CA TRP A 101 -11.88 7.40 0.07
C TRP A 101 -13.22 6.65 0.29
N ASP A 102 -14.34 7.37 0.15
CA ASP A 102 -15.70 6.84 0.35
C ASP A 102 -16.66 7.14 -0.82
N GLY A 103 -16.19 7.90 -1.81
CA GLY A 103 -16.97 8.27 -2.99
C GLY A 103 -18.00 9.35 -2.75
N ASN A 104 -17.80 10.19 -1.73
CA ASN A 104 -18.66 11.34 -1.47
C ASN A 104 -18.39 12.49 -2.49
N PRO A 105 -19.32 12.79 -3.42
CA PRO A 105 -19.13 13.80 -4.45
C PRO A 105 -19.08 15.23 -3.89
N GLU A 106 -19.61 15.45 -2.69
CA GLU A 106 -19.58 16.76 -2.01
C GLU A 106 -18.20 17.12 -1.48
N ASN A 107 -17.29 16.14 -1.41
CA ASN A 107 -15.91 16.35 -0.98
C ASN A 107 -14.99 16.42 -2.20
N ILE A 108 -14.13 17.44 -2.22
CA ILE A 108 -13.20 17.71 -3.32
C ILE A 108 -12.28 16.51 -3.65
N TYR A 109 -12.05 15.61 -2.70
CA TYR A 109 -11.24 14.40 -2.86
C TYR A 109 -12.05 13.10 -2.76
N GLY A 110 -13.37 13.15 -2.94
CA GLY A 110 -14.23 11.96 -2.86
C GLY A 110 -14.20 11.27 -1.49
N GLY A 111 -13.94 12.04 -0.43
CA GLY A 111 -13.79 11.55 0.95
C GLY A 111 -12.36 11.24 1.37
N ALA A 112 -11.42 11.04 0.43
CA ALA A 112 -10.04 10.75 0.77
C ALA A 112 -9.37 11.93 1.49
N LYS A 113 -8.54 11.63 2.50
CA LYS A 113 -7.70 12.63 3.16
C LYS A 113 -6.25 12.48 2.71
N TYR A 114 -5.74 13.48 2.00
CA TYR A 114 -4.38 13.51 1.46
C TYR A 114 -3.33 13.15 2.53
N GLU A 115 -2.42 12.23 2.20
CA GLU A 115 -1.34 11.73 3.08
C GLU A 115 -1.81 11.28 4.48
N SER A 116 -3.01 10.70 4.56
CA SER A 116 -3.56 10.16 5.82
C SER A 116 -3.17 8.70 6.06
N ASN A 117 -3.49 8.20 7.26
CA ASN A 117 -3.29 6.81 7.67
C ASN A 117 -1.84 6.30 7.57
N GLY A 118 -0.87 7.22 7.62
CA GLY A 118 0.56 6.90 7.49
C GLY A 118 0.99 6.49 6.08
N VAL A 119 0.15 6.70 5.07
CA VAL A 119 0.42 6.35 3.67
C VAL A 119 0.95 7.61 2.95
N PRO A 120 2.20 7.63 2.46
CA PRO A 120 2.81 8.81 1.86
C PRO A 120 2.36 9.03 0.41
N ASP A 121 2.55 10.25 -0.10
CA ASP A 121 2.37 10.54 -1.53
C ASP A 121 3.60 10.09 -2.33
N ILE A 122 3.53 8.86 -2.83
CA ILE A 122 4.60 8.22 -3.60
C ILE A 122 4.08 7.65 -4.93
N ASP A 123 4.97 7.49 -5.90
CA ASP A 123 4.66 6.90 -7.21
C ASP A 123 4.53 5.36 -7.13
N GLU A 124 4.16 4.71 -8.24
CA GLU A 124 3.89 3.28 -8.27
C GLU A 124 5.14 2.41 -8.02
N GLY A 125 6.32 2.88 -8.42
CA GLY A 125 7.59 2.19 -8.20
C GLY A 125 8.10 2.39 -6.78
N GLN A 126 7.93 3.59 -6.23
CA GLN A 126 8.17 3.88 -4.82
C GLN A 126 7.23 3.08 -3.91
N MET A 127 5.96 2.91 -4.30
CA MET A 127 5.01 2.04 -3.58
C MET A 127 5.49 0.58 -3.60
N LEU A 128 6.03 0.09 -4.72
CA LEU A 128 6.65 -1.23 -4.76
C LEU A 128 7.85 -1.32 -3.81
N ASN A 129 8.68 -0.27 -3.70
CA ASN A 129 9.86 -0.26 -2.82
C ASN A 129 9.52 -0.34 -1.33
N VAL A 130 8.32 0.06 -0.93
CA VAL A 130 7.83 -0.10 0.46
C VAL A 130 7.02 -1.39 0.66
N CYS A 131 6.69 -2.10 -0.43
CA CYS A 131 6.07 -3.41 -0.34
C CYS A 131 7.04 -4.44 0.25
N VAL A 132 6.43 -5.49 0.78
CA VAL A 132 7.07 -6.57 1.48
C VAL A 132 7.01 -7.83 0.64
N ASP A 133 8.02 -8.71 0.79
CA ASP A 133 8.12 -10.00 0.12
C ASP A 133 7.83 -9.88 -1.38
N VAL A 134 8.46 -8.87 -1.98
CA VAL A 134 8.30 -8.56 -3.39
C VAL A 134 8.81 -9.74 -4.22
N SER A 135 7.95 -10.25 -5.10
CA SER A 135 8.18 -11.48 -5.85
C SER A 135 7.77 -11.32 -7.31
N GLU A 136 8.46 -12.04 -8.19
CA GLU A 136 8.06 -12.26 -9.59
C GLU A 136 7.24 -13.55 -9.76
N ASN A 137 7.11 -14.37 -8.70
CA ASN A 137 6.27 -15.55 -8.64
C ASN A 137 4.85 -15.18 -8.13
N PHE A 138 3.84 -15.62 -8.87
CA PHE A 138 2.41 -15.34 -8.63
C PHE A 138 1.62 -16.60 -8.21
N GLU A 139 2.25 -17.77 -8.10
CA GLU A 139 1.57 -19.04 -7.77
C GLU A 139 0.80 -18.99 -6.45
N ASN A 140 1.33 -18.27 -5.46
CA ASN A 140 0.75 -18.12 -4.12
C ASN A 140 0.26 -16.68 -3.87
N ILE A 141 -0.22 -16.00 -4.92
CA ILE A 141 -0.71 -14.63 -4.79
C ILE A 141 -1.91 -14.56 -3.82
N VAL A 142 -1.87 -13.59 -2.90
CA VAL A 142 -2.89 -13.41 -1.85
C VAL A 142 -3.68 -12.13 -2.11
N VAL A 143 -4.98 -12.16 -1.82
CA VAL A 143 -5.87 -10.99 -1.89
C VAL A 143 -5.23 -9.78 -1.22
N GLY A 144 -5.41 -8.60 -1.80
CA GLY A 144 -4.87 -7.34 -1.30
C GLY A 144 -3.42 -7.06 -1.71
N GLN A 145 -2.69 -8.04 -2.26
CA GLN A 145 -1.32 -7.82 -2.73
C GLN A 145 -1.26 -6.75 -3.84
N TYR A 146 -0.26 -5.89 -3.72
CA TYR A 146 0.09 -4.90 -4.71
C TYR A 146 0.66 -5.59 -5.94
N LEU A 147 0.25 -5.12 -7.12
CA LEU A 147 0.71 -5.60 -8.42
C LEU A 147 1.43 -4.47 -9.14
N TRP A 148 2.55 -4.78 -9.77
CA TRP A 148 3.40 -3.79 -10.41
C TRP A 148 3.96 -4.27 -11.75
N THR A 149 4.03 -3.34 -12.70
CA THR A 149 4.78 -3.41 -13.95
C THR A 149 5.35 -2.01 -14.21
N PRO A 150 6.43 -1.81 -14.99
CA PRO A 150 6.97 -0.47 -15.21
C PRO A 150 5.90 0.55 -15.62
N GLY A 151 5.75 1.63 -14.84
CA GLY A 151 4.80 2.71 -15.10
C GLY A 151 3.34 2.42 -14.74
N HIS A 152 3.01 1.30 -14.08
CA HIS A 152 1.62 0.96 -13.75
C HIS A 152 1.49 0.02 -12.54
N CYS A 153 0.37 0.16 -11.82
CA CYS A 153 0.06 -0.71 -10.68
C CYS A 153 -1.44 -1.04 -10.57
N GLY A 154 -1.73 -2.01 -9.71
CA GLY A 154 -3.08 -2.46 -9.36
C GLY A 154 -3.05 -3.32 -8.11
N ILE A 155 -4.20 -3.84 -7.71
CA ILE A 155 -4.35 -4.69 -6.52
C ILE A 155 -4.96 -6.02 -6.94
N TYR A 156 -4.42 -7.13 -6.45
CA TYR A 156 -5.06 -8.43 -6.62
C TYR A 156 -6.28 -8.53 -5.70
N VAL A 157 -7.45 -8.82 -6.28
CA VAL A 157 -8.74 -8.84 -5.56
C VAL A 157 -9.32 -10.24 -5.43
N GLY A 158 -8.51 -11.28 -5.70
CA GLY A 158 -8.92 -12.68 -5.61
C GLY A 158 -9.50 -13.23 -6.91
N LYS A 159 -9.70 -14.56 -6.93
CA LYS A 159 -10.32 -15.30 -8.05
C LYS A 159 -9.67 -15.01 -9.41
N GLY A 160 -8.36 -14.82 -9.46
CA GLY A 160 -7.63 -14.51 -10.70
C GLY A 160 -7.90 -13.11 -11.25
N LEU A 161 -8.42 -12.17 -10.46
CA LEU A 161 -8.71 -10.80 -10.87
C LEU A 161 -7.86 -9.76 -10.15
N ALA A 162 -7.60 -8.66 -10.84
CA ALA A 162 -6.98 -7.45 -10.34
C ALA A 162 -7.90 -6.25 -10.53
N ALA A 163 -7.81 -5.26 -9.64
CA ALA A 163 -8.38 -3.93 -9.85
C ALA A 163 -7.28 -2.95 -10.23
N GLU A 164 -7.48 -2.19 -11.30
CA GLU A 164 -6.52 -1.20 -11.78
C GLU A 164 -7.23 0.01 -12.42
N CYS A 165 -6.61 1.19 -12.36
CA CYS A 165 -7.06 2.36 -13.10
C CYS A 165 -6.21 2.56 -14.36
N THR A 166 -6.80 2.44 -15.56
CA THR A 166 -6.04 2.54 -16.82
C THR A 166 -6.87 3.08 -17.99
N THR A 167 -6.20 3.73 -18.94
CA THR A 167 -6.79 4.23 -20.19
C THR A 167 -7.12 3.14 -21.21
N ARG A 168 -6.53 1.93 -21.07
CA ARG A 168 -6.44 0.94 -22.15
C ARG A 168 -7.78 0.35 -22.61
N TRP A 169 -8.75 0.20 -21.71
CA TRP A 169 -10.05 -0.39 -22.03
C TRP A 169 -11.20 0.52 -21.60
N LYS A 170 -11.68 0.43 -20.36
CA LYS A 170 -12.80 1.27 -19.89
C LYS A 170 -12.44 2.74 -19.62
N ASN A 171 -11.16 3.11 -19.76
CA ASN A 171 -10.64 4.42 -19.39
C ASN A 171 -11.00 4.88 -17.96
N GLY A 172 -10.64 4.09 -16.96
CA GLY A 172 -10.99 4.30 -15.56
C GLY A 172 -10.57 3.12 -14.70
N VAL A 173 -11.12 3.04 -13.49
CA VAL A 173 -10.97 1.89 -12.59
C VAL A 173 -11.77 0.72 -13.14
N GLN A 174 -11.15 -0.43 -13.22
CA GLN A 174 -11.75 -1.63 -13.80
C GLN A 174 -11.13 -2.90 -13.25
N LEU A 175 -11.88 -3.99 -13.36
CA LEU A 175 -11.37 -5.33 -13.10
C LEU A 175 -10.71 -5.89 -14.35
N THR A 176 -9.55 -6.51 -14.15
CA THR A 176 -8.77 -7.18 -15.18
C THR A 176 -8.36 -8.56 -14.71
N ALA A 177 -8.17 -9.48 -15.65
CA ALA A 177 -7.70 -10.81 -15.33
C ALA A 177 -6.18 -10.83 -15.12
N LEU A 178 -5.75 -11.57 -14.10
CA LEU A 178 -4.36 -11.80 -13.76
C LEU A 178 -3.75 -12.82 -14.73
N ALA A 179 -3.17 -12.34 -15.83
CA ALA A 179 -2.61 -13.20 -16.88
C ALA A 179 -1.36 -14.00 -16.44
N ASN A 180 -0.85 -13.75 -15.22
CA ASN A 180 0.22 -14.54 -14.63
C ASN A 180 -0.23 -15.97 -14.25
N ILE A 181 -1.54 -16.19 -14.07
CA ILE A 181 -2.12 -17.49 -13.70
C ILE A 181 -3.14 -17.90 -14.79
N PRO A 182 -2.68 -18.52 -15.89
CA PRO A 182 -3.51 -18.75 -17.08
C PRO A 182 -4.76 -19.60 -16.81
N ASP A 183 -4.68 -20.56 -15.89
CA ASP A 183 -5.78 -21.49 -15.57
C ASP A 183 -6.95 -20.82 -14.82
N GLN A 184 -6.72 -19.66 -14.21
CA GLN A 184 -7.74 -18.94 -13.44
C GLN A 184 -8.48 -17.88 -14.26
N TRP A 185 -8.03 -17.61 -15.48
CA TRP A 185 -8.51 -16.49 -16.29
C TRP A 185 -9.21 -16.92 -17.59
N GLY A 186 -8.91 -18.09 -18.17
CA GLY A 186 -9.23 -18.46 -19.56
C GLY A 186 -10.67 -18.30 -20.09
N ASN A 187 -11.67 -17.94 -19.28
CA ASN A 187 -13.05 -17.62 -19.67
C ASN A 187 -13.67 -16.45 -18.85
N SER A 188 -12.90 -15.58 -18.21
CA SER A 188 -13.48 -14.62 -17.24
C SER A 188 -14.27 -13.47 -17.87
N GLY A 189 -14.10 -13.21 -19.18
CA GLY A 189 -14.72 -12.08 -19.88
C GLY A 189 -14.10 -10.70 -19.56
N TYR A 190 -13.08 -10.64 -18.71
CA TYR A 190 -12.35 -9.42 -18.39
C TYR A 190 -11.18 -9.18 -19.36
N PRO A 191 -10.75 -7.93 -19.60
CA PRO A 191 -9.46 -7.71 -20.23
C PRO A 191 -8.33 -8.26 -19.34
N ALA A 192 -7.23 -8.75 -19.92
CA ALA A 192 -6.17 -9.39 -19.17
C ALA A 192 -4.88 -8.56 -19.14
N ARG A 193 -4.19 -8.59 -17.99
CA ARG A 193 -2.86 -8.00 -17.82
C ARG A 193 -1.91 -8.98 -17.15
N LYS A 194 -0.69 -9.05 -17.70
CA LYS A 194 0.45 -9.69 -17.05
C LYS A 194 1.23 -8.65 -16.27
N TRP A 195 1.52 -8.94 -15.00
CA TRP A 195 2.27 -8.10 -14.08
C TRP A 195 3.70 -8.62 -13.92
N THR A 196 4.63 -7.74 -13.57
CA THR A 196 6.04 -8.10 -13.39
C THR A 196 6.31 -8.54 -11.97
N LYS A 197 5.77 -7.83 -10.97
CA LYS A 197 6.00 -8.09 -9.55
C LYS A 197 4.71 -8.00 -8.75
N CYS A 198 4.68 -8.70 -7.63
CA CYS A 198 3.68 -8.54 -6.58
C CYS A 198 4.35 -8.35 -5.22
N GLY A 199 3.63 -7.82 -4.23
CA GLY A 199 4.13 -7.69 -2.86
C GLY A 199 3.05 -7.25 -1.88
N PHE A 200 3.32 -7.40 -0.59
CA PHE A 200 2.38 -7.02 0.46
C PHE A 200 2.54 -5.54 0.82
N LEU A 201 1.45 -4.79 0.76
CA LEU A 201 1.43 -3.39 1.23
C LEU A 201 1.62 -3.33 2.75
N PRO A 202 2.50 -2.44 3.25
CA PRO A 202 2.74 -2.32 4.69
C PRO A 202 1.53 -1.74 5.45
N TYR A 203 0.57 -1.14 4.74
CA TYR A 203 -0.64 -0.50 5.28
C TYR A 203 -1.85 -1.43 5.41
N VAL A 204 -1.76 -2.64 4.83
CA VAL A 204 -2.84 -3.62 4.78
C VAL A 204 -2.52 -4.77 5.73
N SER A 205 -3.54 -5.25 6.45
CA SER A 205 -3.47 -6.45 7.29
C SER A 205 -3.85 -7.68 6.47
N TYR A 206 -2.98 -8.70 6.46
CA TYR A 206 -3.24 -9.96 5.78
C TYR A 206 -3.44 -11.02 6.85
N THR A 207 -4.59 -11.69 6.84
CA THR A 207 -4.80 -12.89 7.65
C THR A 207 -4.25 -14.09 6.90
N THR A 208 -3.42 -14.90 7.53
CA THR A 208 -3.06 -16.23 7.02
C THR A 208 -4.32 -17.10 7.07
N GLY A 209 -5.07 -17.15 5.97
CA GLY A 209 -6.18 -18.07 5.80
C GLY A 209 -5.70 -19.49 5.52
N GLU A 210 -6.16 -20.41 6.36
CA GLU A 210 -6.08 -21.89 6.32
C GLU A 210 -5.61 -22.54 5.01
N GLY A 211 -4.32 -22.89 4.98
CA GLY A 211 -3.81 -24.09 4.29
C GLY A 211 -3.42 -25.10 5.37
N GLY A 212 -4.13 -26.23 5.44
CA GLY A 212 -4.05 -27.19 6.54
C GLY A 212 -2.64 -27.70 6.87
N GLY A 213 -2.29 -27.65 8.15
CA GLY A 213 -1.05 -28.20 8.72
C GLY A 213 -0.85 -27.85 10.19
N SER A 214 -1.64 -28.50 11.06
CA SER A 214 -1.42 -28.77 12.51
C SER A 214 -0.93 -27.67 13.47
N SER A 215 -1.84 -27.38 14.43
CA SER A 215 -1.69 -27.14 15.88
C SER A 215 -0.82 -25.99 16.40
N ASP A 216 -1.55 -25.06 17.02
CA ASP A 216 -1.29 -24.29 18.24
C ASP A 216 -0.15 -23.26 18.32
N SER A 217 -0.58 -22.07 18.76
CA SER A 217 0.14 -20.93 19.35
C SER A 217 1.15 -20.17 18.47
N ASP A 218 1.05 -18.83 18.51
CA ASP A 218 2.05 -17.81 18.10
C ASP A 218 1.87 -17.01 16.80
N LEU A 219 0.64 -16.78 16.36
CA LEU A 219 0.37 -15.74 15.34
C LEU A 219 0.37 -14.29 15.88
N SER A 220 0.73 -14.04 17.14
CA SER A 220 0.93 -12.70 17.71
C SER A 220 2.35 -12.14 17.54
N VAL A 221 3.30 -12.92 16.99
CA VAL A 221 4.73 -12.52 16.89
C VAL A 221 5.08 -11.84 15.54
N LEU A 222 4.14 -11.77 14.59
CA LEU A 222 4.41 -11.31 13.21
C LEU A 222 4.42 -9.78 12.99
N ASN A 223 4.21 -8.95 14.03
CA ASN A 223 4.30 -7.49 13.90
C ASN A 223 5.73 -6.91 14.02
N LEU A 224 6.76 -7.77 14.11
CA LEU A 224 8.17 -7.37 14.29
C LEU A 224 9.00 -7.30 12.99
N GLN A 225 8.41 -7.52 11.81
CA GLN A 225 9.18 -7.88 10.61
C GLN A 225 9.46 -6.75 9.59
N TYR A 226 9.06 -5.50 9.83
CA TYR A 226 9.15 -4.45 8.79
C TYR A 226 10.27 -3.43 8.95
N ILE A 227 11.49 -3.96 8.99
CA ILE A 227 12.67 -3.22 8.52
C ILE A 227 13.43 -4.13 7.55
N TYR A 228 13.12 -3.96 6.26
CA TYR A 228 13.83 -4.64 5.17
C TYR A 228 15.08 -3.85 4.78
N ILE A 229 16.17 -4.59 4.59
CA ILE A 229 17.42 -4.07 4.06
C ILE A 229 17.47 -4.55 2.61
N ASN A 230 17.57 -3.60 1.68
CA ASN A 230 17.42 -3.89 0.26
C ASN A 230 18.69 -4.49 -0.37
N GLN A 231 19.75 -4.69 0.43
CA GLN A 231 21.02 -5.28 0.03
C GLN A 231 21.68 -6.01 1.22
N ALA A 232 22.47 -7.05 0.96
CA ALA A 232 23.30 -7.65 2.00
C ALA A 232 24.37 -6.65 2.45
N LEU A 233 24.36 -6.25 3.73
CA LEU A 233 25.35 -5.33 4.27
C LEU A 233 26.74 -5.99 4.33
N GLN A 234 27.75 -5.30 3.85
CA GLN A 234 29.15 -5.71 3.98
C GLN A 234 29.84 -4.95 5.12
N ARG A 235 30.97 -5.52 5.57
CA ARG A 235 31.79 -4.90 6.62
C ARG A 235 32.31 -3.55 6.13
N GLY A 236 31.83 -2.47 6.75
CA GLY A 236 32.24 -1.10 6.44
C GLY A 236 31.14 -0.23 5.84
N ASP A 237 29.98 -0.82 5.51
CA ASP A 237 28.80 -0.08 5.06
C ASP A 237 28.37 0.96 6.10
N ARG A 238 27.83 2.08 5.63
CA ARG A 238 27.31 3.18 6.45
C ARG A 238 26.05 3.74 5.80
N GLY A 239 25.25 4.47 6.58
CA GLY A 239 24.05 5.15 6.09
C GLY A 239 22.77 4.38 6.40
N ILE A 240 21.70 4.69 5.66
CA ILE A 240 20.33 4.38 6.05
C ILE A 240 20.04 2.87 6.20
N GLU A 241 20.67 2.03 5.38
CA GLU A 241 20.51 0.57 5.43
C GLU A 241 21.16 -0.04 6.70
N VAL A 242 22.25 0.55 7.20
CA VAL A 242 22.88 0.13 8.46
C VAL A 242 22.07 0.58 9.66
N GLN A 243 21.50 1.78 9.60
CA GLN A 243 20.62 2.31 10.65
C GLN A 243 19.34 1.46 10.76
N LYS A 244 18.79 1.02 9.62
CA LYS A 244 17.69 0.06 9.53
C LYS A 244 18.03 -1.27 10.24
N LEU A 245 19.21 -1.86 9.97
CA LEU A 245 19.64 -3.09 10.66
C LEU A 245 19.76 -2.89 12.17
N GLN A 246 20.41 -1.80 12.60
CA GLN A 246 20.61 -1.50 14.03
C GLN A 246 19.28 -1.35 14.77
N LEU A 247 18.31 -0.68 14.15
CA LEU A 247 16.97 -0.50 14.70
C LEU A 247 16.20 -1.82 14.78
N ARG A 248 16.37 -2.71 13.79
CA ARG A 248 15.79 -4.07 13.83
C ARG A 248 16.34 -4.90 14.98
N ILE A 249 17.66 -4.89 15.17
CA ILE A 249 18.32 -5.61 16.26
C ILE A 249 17.83 -5.10 17.62
N ALA A 250 17.77 -3.78 17.83
CA ALA A 250 17.29 -3.21 19.08
C ALA A 250 15.86 -3.62 19.43
N ARG A 251 14.97 -3.74 18.42
CA ARG A 251 13.58 -4.17 18.61
C ARG A 251 13.45 -5.66 18.91
N LEU A 252 14.28 -6.50 18.29
CA LEU A 252 14.35 -7.93 18.61
C LEU A 252 14.81 -8.14 20.05
N SER A 253 15.80 -7.37 20.51
CA SER A 253 16.24 -7.40 21.91
C SER A 253 15.13 -7.00 22.87
N GLN A 254 14.38 -5.92 22.58
CA GLN A 254 13.28 -5.48 23.45
C GLN A 254 12.13 -6.49 23.50
N ALA A 255 11.74 -7.05 22.35
CA ALA A 255 10.69 -8.07 22.30
C ALA A 255 11.08 -9.32 23.09
N LEU A 256 12.33 -9.77 22.98
CA LEU A 256 12.86 -10.86 23.78
C LEU A 256 12.83 -10.54 25.28
N GLU A 257 13.21 -9.32 25.67
CA GLU A 257 13.14 -8.89 27.09
C GLU A 257 11.71 -8.87 27.62
N ASP A 258 10.75 -8.43 26.81
CA ASP A 258 9.35 -8.34 27.20
C ASP A 258 8.69 -9.72 27.27
N GLU A 259 9.05 -10.62 26.35
CA GLU A 259 8.68 -12.04 26.40
C GLU A 259 9.26 -12.70 27.65
N VAL A 260 10.54 -12.47 27.96
CA VAL A 260 11.17 -12.94 29.20
C VAL A 260 10.46 -12.38 30.43
N LYS A 261 10.00 -11.12 30.43
CA LYS A 261 9.26 -10.53 31.56
C LYS A 261 7.83 -11.04 31.69
N ALA A 262 7.19 -11.39 30.57
CA ALA A 262 5.81 -11.87 30.54
C ALA A 262 5.67 -13.31 31.06
N HIS A 263 6.75 -14.09 31.03
CA HIS A 263 6.77 -15.43 31.60
C HIS A 263 7.09 -15.39 33.09
N SER A 264 6.36 -16.19 33.88
CA SER A 264 6.71 -16.42 35.28
C SER A 264 7.86 -17.42 35.36
N TRP A 265 8.92 -17.03 36.08
CA TRP A 265 10.10 -17.89 36.25
C TRP A 265 10.11 -18.43 37.68
N LYS A 266 10.13 -19.76 37.83
CA LYS A 266 10.41 -20.41 39.12
C LYS A 266 11.81 -21.01 39.06
N ASN A 267 12.68 -20.57 39.98
CA ASN A 267 14.05 -21.07 40.12
C ASN A 267 14.89 -21.00 38.82
N GLY A 268 14.68 -19.97 38.00
CA GLY A 268 15.45 -19.76 36.76
C GLY A 268 15.04 -20.65 35.58
N VAL A 269 13.89 -21.33 35.67
CA VAL A 269 13.31 -22.12 34.59
C VAL A 269 11.91 -21.56 34.26
N PRO A 270 11.51 -21.44 32.98
CA PRO A 270 10.15 -21.03 32.63
C PRO A 270 9.15 -22.01 33.25
N ASP A 271 8.10 -21.52 33.91
CA ASP A 271 7.07 -22.42 34.42
C ASP A 271 6.26 -23.00 33.24
N GLY A 272 6.41 -24.30 33.01
CA GLY A 272 5.83 -25.00 31.85
C GLY A 272 4.31 -25.16 31.85
N SER A 273 3.54 -24.20 32.38
CA SER A 273 2.10 -24.15 32.16
C SER A 273 1.81 -23.55 30.77
N PHE A 274 1.91 -24.39 29.75
CA PHE A 274 1.26 -24.14 28.47
C PHE A 274 -0.25 -24.26 28.69
N GLY A 275 -0.97 -23.14 28.60
CA GLY A 275 -2.43 -23.05 28.63
C GLY A 275 -2.96 -22.56 27.31
#